data_AF-A0A2J8Y2Z0-F1
#
_entry.id   AF-A0A2J8Y2Z0-F1
#
_cell.length_a   1.000
_cell.length_b   1.000
_cell.length_c   1.000
_cell.angle_alpha   90.00
_cell.angle_beta   90.00
_cell.angle_gamma   90.00
#
_symmetry.space_group_name_H-M   'P 1'
#
loop_
_entity.id
_entity.type
_entity.pdbx_description
1 polymer ?
#
loop_
_entity_poly.entity_id
_entity_poly.type
_entity_poly.pdbx_seq_one_letter_code
_entity_poly.pdbx_strand_id
1 'polypeptide(L)'
;MKSLSLLLAVALGLATAVSAGPAVIECWFVEDASGKGLAKRPGALLLRQGTGGPPPRLDLDPELYLNVHDPAGALQAAFRRYPRGAPAPHCEMSRFVPLPASAKWASGLTPAQNCPRALDGAWLMVSISSMGHAMPVEFTIPACLPQGAALRSPWR
;
A
#
# COMPACT_ATOMS: atom_id res chain seq x y z
N MET A 1 -19.12 -19.97 43.15
CA MET A 1 -19.58 -19.92 41.74
C MET A 1 -19.62 -18.50 41.16
N LYS A 2 -20.10 -17.48 41.89
CA LYS A 2 -20.18 -16.08 41.39
C LYS A 2 -18.82 -15.43 41.05
N SER A 3 -17.78 -15.72 41.82
CA SER A 3 -16.43 -15.17 41.64
C SER A 3 -15.74 -15.68 40.37
N LEU A 4 -15.97 -16.93 39.96
CA LEU A 4 -15.43 -17.47 38.71
C LEU A 4 -16.07 -16.82 37.47
N SER A 5 -17.38 -16.57 37.50
CA SER A 5 -18.08 -15.89 36.39
C SER A 5 -17.65 -14.44 36.22
N LEU A 6 -17.36 -13.74 37.31
CA LEU A 6 -16.81 -12.38 37.27
C LEU A 6 -15.40 -12.35 36.66
N LEU A 7 -14.54 -13.30 37.05
CA LEU A 7 -13.19 -13.43 36.49
C LEU A 7 -13.22 -13.80 35.00
N LEU A 8 -14.14 -14.68 34.60
CA LEU A 8 -14.33 -15.05 33.19
C LEU A 8 -14.84 -13.87 32.36
N ALA A 9 -15.78 -13.08 32.89
CA ALA A 9 -16.30 -11.88 32.22
C ALA A 9 -15.24 -10.78 32.07
N VAL A 10 -14.36 -10.60 33.06
CA VAL A 10 -13.22 -9.69 32.98
C VAL A 10 -12.19 -10.19 31.98
N ALA A 11 -11.87 -11.49 31.98
CA ALA A 11 -10.95 -12.09 31.01
C ALA A 11 -11.47 -11.99 29.56
N LEU A 12 -12.76 -12.24 29.32
CA LEU A 12 -13.38 -12.05 28.00
C LEU A 12 -13.50 -10.56 27.63
N GLY A 13 -13.77 -9.68 28.60
CA GLY A 13 -13.88 -8.24 28.38
C GLY A 13 -12.55 -7.56 28.06
N LEU A 14 -11.42 -8.06 28.58
CA LEU A 14 -10.09 -7.60 28.17
C LEU A 14 -9.64 -8.17 26.82
N ALA A 15 -10.19 -9.31 26.38
CA ALA A 15 -9.77 -9.97 25.15
C ALA A 15 -10.31 -9.32 23.85
N THR A 16 -11.30 -8.42 23.92
CA THR A 16 -12.00 -7.94 22.71
C THR A 16 -11.88 -6.45 22.42
N ALA A 17 -10.93 -5.73 23.03
CA ALA A 17 -10.50 -4.46 22.47
C ALA A 17 -9.54 -4.73 21.30
N VAL A 18 -10.01 -5.44 20.26
CA VAL A 18 -9.32 -5.50 18.97
C VAL A 18 -9.18 -4.06 18.51
N SER A 19 -7.95 -3.55 18.60
CA SER A 19 -7.63 -2.25 18.04
C SER A 19 -7.85 -2.32 16.54
N ALA A 20 -8.98 -1.80 16.11
CA ALA A 20 -9.17 -1.44 14.75
C ALA A 20 -8.30 -0.20 14.51
N GLY A 21 -7.11 -0.34 13.90
CA GLY A 21 -6.31 0.81 13.44
C GLY A 21 -7.03 1.61 12.33
N PRO A 22 -6.35 2.35 11.45
CA PRO A 22 -7.05 3.14 10.42
C PRO A 22 -7.85 2.23 9.46
N ALA A 23 -9.08 2.64 9.11
CA ALA A 23 -9.87 1.98 8.07
C ALA A 23 -9.54 2.50 6.67
N VAL A 24 -9.11 3.76 6.59
CA VAL A 24 -8.66 4.45 5.38
C VAL A 24 -7.32 5.12 5.68
N ILE A 25 -6.42 5.13 4.71
CA ILE A 25 -5.17 5.90 4.74
C ILE A 25 -5.24 6.94 3.63
N GLU A 26 -5.14 8.22 4.00
CA GLU A 26 -5.03 9.32 3.04
C GLU A 26 -3.61 9.33 2.45
N CYS A 27 -3.52 9.45 1.14
CA CYS A 27 -2.29 9.31 0.38
C CYS A 27 -2.15 10.42 -0.67
N TRP A 28 -0.91 10.72 -1.05
CA TRP A 28 -0.62 11.55 -2.21
C TRP A 28 -0.23 10.67 -3.39
N PHE A 29 -0.99 10.73 -4.48
CA PHE A 29 -0.53 10.20 -5.76
C PHE A 29 0.45 11.18 -6.39
N VAL A 30 1.65 10.70 -6.72
CA VAL A 30 2.73 11.51 -7.27
C VAL A 30 3.11 11.04 -8.66
N GLU A 31 3.27 11.99 -9.56
CA GLU A 31 3.72 11.74 -10.93
C GLU A 31 4.59 12.87 -11.44
N ASP A 32 5.54 12.54 -12.31
CA ASP A 32 6.33 13.53 -13.02
C ASP A 32 5.44 14.25 -14.03
N ALA A 33 5.21 15.55 -13.80
CA ALA A 33 4.45 16.38 -14.72
C ALA A 33 5.36 16.85 -15.86
N SER A 34 5.85 15.93 -16.70
CA SER A 34 6.51 16.19 -18.00
C SER A 34 7.27 17.53 -18.09
N GLY A 35 8.30 17.71 -17.26
CA GLY A 35 9.18 18.90 -17.27
C GLY A 35 8.73 20.09 -16.41
N LYS A 36 7.59 20.01 -15.72
CA LYS A 36 7.06 21.05 -14.80
C LYS A 36 7.25 20.73 -13.32
N GLY A 37 7.99 19.65 -13.00
CA GLY A 37 8.21 19.17 -11.64
C GLY A 37 7.24 18.05 -11.23
N LEU A 38 7.21 17.74 -9.93
CA LEU A 38 6.39 16.69 -9.37
C LEU A 38 4.96 17.20 -9.13
N ALA A 39 3.96 16.56 -9.75
CA ALA A 39 2.56 16.81 -9.44
C ALA A 39 2.11 15.88 -8.31
N LYS A 40 1.25 16.41 -7.42
CA LYS A 40 0.62 15.65 -6.35
C LYS A 40 -0.89 15.74 -6.47
N ARG A 41 -1.57 14.61 -6.35
CA ARG A 41 -3.04 14.50 -6.37
C ARG A 41 -3.50 13.76 -5.12
N PRO A 42 -4.61 14.17 -4.49
CA PRO A 42 -5.11 13.44 -3.33
C PRO A 42 -5.65 12.08 -3.76
N GLY A 43 -5.40 11.06 -2.92
CA GLY A 43 -5.92 9.71 -3.08
C GLY A 43 -6.07 9.05 -1.71
N ALA A 44 -6.64 7.86 -1.66
CA ALA A 44 -6.79 7.13 -0.42
C ALA A 44 -6.81 5.61 -0.63
N LEU A 45 -6.32 4.89 0.38
CA LEU A 45 -6.35 3.44 0.46
C LEU A 45 -7.39 3.00 1.48
N LEU A 46 -8.38 2.25 1.03
CA LEU A 46 -9.38 1.63 1.88
C LEU A 46 -8.90 0.25 2.31
N LEU A 47 -8.54 0.10 3.59
CA LEU A 47 -8.00 -1.14 4.16
C LEU A 47 -9.09 -2.09 4.64
N ARG A 48 -10.26 -1.56 5.01
CA ARG A 48 -11.38 -2.34 5.54
C ARG A 48 -12.69 -1.77 5.02
N GLN A 49 -13.46 -2.63 4.39
CA GLN A 49 -14.82 -2.32 3.97
C GLN A 49 -15.79 -2.71 5.09
N GLY A 50 -16.69 -1.79 5.44
CA GLY A 50 -17.86 -2.12 6.24
C GLY A 50 -18.89 -2.90 5.42
N THR A 51 -19.94 -3.38 6.07
CA THR A 51 -21.13 -3.91 5.39
C THR A 51 -21.83 -2.74 4.67
N GLY A 52 -21.60 -2.57 3.37
CA GLY A 52 -22.16 -1.45 2.60
C GLY A 52 -21.31 -0.92 1.44
N GLY A 53 -20.16 -1.55 1.14
CA GLY A 53 -19.25 -1.07 0.09
C GLY A 53 -18.35 0.07 0.57
N PRO A 54 -17.47 0.58 -0.31
CA PRO A 54 -16.58 1.69 0.04
C PRO A 54 -17.40 2.97 0.25
N PRO A 55 -17.17 3.74 1.33
CA PRO A 55 -17.86 5.01 1.54
C PRO A 55 -17.55 5.99 0.40
N PRO A 56 -18.53 6.73 -0.13
CA PRO A 56 -18.31 7.64 -1.25
C PRO A 56 -17.36 8.78 -0.86
N ARG A 57 -16.40 9.10 -1.74
CA ARG A 57 -15.41 10.18 -1.59
C ARG A 57 -15.46 11.09 -2.82
N LEU A 58 -16.29 12.13 -2.75
CA LEU A 58 -16.47 13.10 -3.86
C LEU A 58 -15.28 14.06 -4.02
N ASP A 59 -14.42 14.13 -3.00
CA ASP A 59 -13.21 14.93 -2.96
C ASP A 59 -12.01 14.24 -3.62
N LEU A 60 -12.12 12.95 -3.95
CA LEU A 60 -11.06 12.16 -4.57
C LEU A 60 -11.40 11.82 -6.02
N ASP A 61 -10.36 11.66 -6.83
CA ASP A 61 -10.49 10.92 -8.09
C ASP A 61 -10.87 9.46 -7.75
N PRO A 62 -11.98 8.91 -8.30
CA PRO A 62 -12.34 7.50 -8.09
C PRO A 62 -11.23 6.51 -8.45
N GLU A 63 -10.37 6.83 -9.42
CA GLU A 63 -9.22 5.98 -9.78
C GLU A 63 -8.11 5.98 -8.72
N LEU A 64 -8.12 6.96 -7.81
CA LEU A 64 -7.16 7.10 -6.71
C LEU A 64 -7.77 6.76 -5.34
N TYR A 65 -9.01 6.25 -5.32
CA TYR A 65 -9.62 5.67 -4.12
C TYR A 65 -9.64 4.14 -4.20
N LEU A 66 -8.57 3.52 -3.68
CA LEU A 66 -8.29 2.11 -3.95
C LEU A 66 -8.76 1.22 -2.81
N ASN A 67 -9.58 0.22 -3.14
CA ASN A 67 -9.90 -0.87 -2.21
C ASN A 67 -8.75 -1.87 -2.14
N VAL A 68 -8.12 -1.98 -0.97
CA VAL A 68 -6.94 -2.81 -0.79
C VAL A 68 -7.34 -4.27 -0.59
N HIS A 69 -7.08 -5.08 -1.62
CA HIS A 69 -7.06 -6.53 -1.50
C HIS A 69 -5.63 -7.00 -1.19
N ASP A 70 -5.41 -7.50 0.02
CA ASP A 70 -4.08 -7.93 0.52
C ASP A 70 -4.13 -9.42 0.88
N PRO A 71 -3.90 -10.34 -0.09
CA PRO A 71 -3.98 -11.78 0.14
C PRO A 71 -2.93 -12.30 1.13
N ALA A 72 -1.75 -11.68 1.15
CA ALA A 72 -0.69 -12.06 2.10
C ALA A 72 -0.96 -11.53 3.51
N GLY A 73 -1.79 -10.49 3.65
CA GLY A 73 -2.28 -9.95 4.91
C GLY A 73 -1.28 -9.06 5.66
N ALA A 74 -0.09 -8.84 5.11
CA ALA A 74 0.98 -8.09 5.79
C ALA A 74 0.61 -6.62 6.03
N LEU A 75 0.04 -5.96 5.03
CA LEU A 75 -0.38 -4.56 5.11
C LEU A 75 -1.54 -4.40 6.08
N GLN A 76 -2.56 -5.27 5.95
CA GLN A 76 -3.70 -5.23 6.86
C GLN A 76 -3.29 -5.54 8.30
N ALA A 77 -2.38 -6.49 8.52
CA ALA A 77 -1.87 -6.82 9.86
C ALA A 77 -1.08 -5.67 10.47
N ALA A 78 -0.24 -4.99 9.69
CA ALA A 78 0.51 -3.82 10.15
C ALA A 78 -0.44 -2.72 10.65
N PHE A 79 -1.49 -2.40 9.89
CA PHE A 79 -2.44 -1.36 10.28
C PHE A 79 -3.42 -1.78 11.37
N ARG A 80 -3.75 -3.07 11.50
CA ARG A 80 -4.46 -3.57 12.69
C ARG A 80 -3.68 -3.33 13.99
N ARG A 81 -2.34 -3.35 13.92
CA ARG A 81 -1.45 -3.11 15.07
C ARG A 81 -1.05 -1.64 15.23
N TYR A 82 -1.49 -0.76 14.32
CA TYR A 82 -1.14 0.66 14.40
C TYR A 82 -1.68 1.27 15.71
N PRO A 83 -0.87 2.04 16.47
CA PRO A 83 -1.28 2.53 17.77
C PRO A 83 -2.52 3.45 17.69
N ARG A 84 -3.46 3.27 18.61
CA ARG A 84 -4.63 4.16 18.70
C ARG A 84 -4.17 5.57 19.08
N GLY A 85 -4.77 6.57 18.44
CA GLY A 85 -4.44 7.98 18.68
C GLY A 85 -3.08 8.42 18.13
N ALA A 86 -2.32 7.53 17.46
CA ALA A 86 -1.14 7.95 16.72
C ALA A 86 -1.55 8.85 15.54
N PRO A 87 -0.67 9.78 15.13
CA PRO A 87 -0.89 10.57 13.93
C PRO A 87 -1.11 9.69 12.69
N ALA A 88 -1.85 10.22 11.72
CA ALA A 88 -1.98 9.57 10.42
C ALA A 88 -0.58 9.37 9.80
N PRO A 89 -0.26 8.18 9.26
CA PRO A 89 1.01 7.96 8.60
C PRO A 89 1.10 8.78 7.32
N HIS A 90 2.31 9.16 6.93
CA HIS A 90 2.56 9.70 5.59
C HIS A 90 2.42 8.58 4.57
N CYS A 91 1.65 8.81 3.51
CA CYS A 91 1.45 7.86 2.44
C CYS A 91 1.66 8.52 1.07
N GLU A 92 2.44 7.86 0.23
CA GLU A 92 2.69 8.25 -1.15
C GLU A 92 2.40 7.07 -2.08
N MET A 93 1.70 7.35 -3.18
CA MET A 93 1.41 6.39 -4.25
C MET A 93 2.07 6.89 -5.54
N SER A 94 2.70 6.01 -6.30
CA SER A 94 3.31 6.36 -7.58
C SER A 94 3.12 5.25 -8.60
N ARG A 95 3.28 5.55 -9.88
CA ARG A 95 3.27 4.50 -10.92
C ARG A 95 4.50 3.63 -10.77
N PHE A 96 4.28 2.33 -10.65
CA PHE A 96 5.35 1.35 -10.68
C PHE A 96 5.42 0.73 -12.07
N VAL A 97 6.65 0.52 -12.53
CA VAL A 97 6.90 -0.18 -13.78
C VAL A 97 7.82 -1.35 -13.46
N PRO A 98 7.34 -2.59 -13.58
CA PRO A 98 8.14 -3.73 -13.22
C PRO A 98 9.35 -3.76 -14.17
N LEU A 99 10.59 -3.78 -13.67
CA LEU A 99 11.83 -3.72 -14.47
C LEU A 99 12.94 -4.55 -13.83
N PRO A 100 13.77 -5.29 -14.59
CA PRO A 100 14.84 -6.11 -14.02
C PRO A 100 15.72 -5.29 -13.11
N ALA A 101 16.21 -5.91 -12.04
CA ALA A 101 17.14 -5.26 -11.14
C ALA A 101 18.39 -4.79 -11.92
N SER A 102 18.79 -3.53 -11.71
CA SER A 102 19.96 -2.95 -12.37
C SER A 102 21.28 -3.56 -11.88
N ALA A 103 21.28 -4.10 -10.66
CA ALA A 103 22.45 -4.68 -10.04
C ALA A 103 22.77 -6.08 -10.60
N LYS A 104 24.00 -6.28 -11.08
CA LYS A 104 24.43 -7.54 -11.72
C LYS A 104 24.24 -8.78 -10.85
N TRP A 105 24.42 -8.66 -9.53
CA TRP A 105 24.28 -9.80 -8.62
C TRP A 105 22.86 -10.37 -8.59
N ALA A 106 21.84 -9.55 -8.91
CA ALA A 106 20.44 -9.97 -8.94
C ALA A 106 20.02 -10.58 -10.30
N SER A 107 20.93 -10.61 -11.30
CA SER A 107 20.62 -11.16 -12.63
C SER A 107 20.13 -12.61 -12.59
N GLY A 108 20.59 -13.40 -11.62
CA GLY A 108 20.14 -14.78 -11.40
C GLY A 108 18.65 -14.93 -11.05
N LEU A 109 17.97 -13.85 -10.63
CA LEU A 109 16.52 -13.84 -10.35
C LEU A 109 15.67 -13.79 -11.63
N THR A 110 16.25 -13.36 -12.74
CA THR A 110 15.57 -13.23 -14.04
C THR A 110 16.42 -13.85 -15.16
N PRO A 111 16.67 -15.17 -15.12
CA PRO A 111 17.51 -15.83 -16.12
C PRO A 111 16.87 -15.82 -17.52
N ALA A 112 15.53 -15.85 -17.57
CA ALA A 112 14.77 -15.70 -18.81
C ALA A 112 14.87 -14.26 -19.33
N GLN A 113 15.32 -14.11 -20.56
CA GLN A 113 15.45 -12.80 -21.23
C GLN A 113 14.12 -12.34 -21.86
N ASN A 114 13.02 -12.46 -21.11
CA ASN A 114 11.69 -12.04 -21.54
C ASN A 114 10.86 -11.50 -20.37
N CYS A 115 9.76 -10.81 -20.69
CA CYS A 115 8.85 -10.25 -19.70
C CYS A 115 7.76 -11.28 -19.36
N PRO A 116 7.57 -11.64 -18.08
CA PRO A 116 6.49 -12.53 -17.68
C PRO A 116 5.12 -11.89 -17.95
N ARG A 117 4.26 -12.57 -18.72
CA ARG A 117 2.88 -12.10 -19.02
C ARG A 117 1.98 -11.99 -17.79
N ALA A 118 2.33 -12.68 -16.70
CA ALA A 118 1.63 -12.55 -15.42
C ALA A 118 1.75 -11.14 -14.79
N LEU A 119 2.64 -10.30 -15.32
CA LEU A 119 2.86 -8.92 -14.85
C LEU A 119 2.20 -7.86 -15.76
N ASP A 120 1.40 -8.29 -16.74
CA ASP A 120 0.64 -7.38 -17.60
C ASP A 120 -0.35 -6.55 -16.74
N GLY A 121 -0.50 -5.26 -17.07
CA GLY A 121 -1.39 -4.34 -16.36
C GLY A 121 -0.67 -3.13 -15.76
N ALA A 122 -1.45 -2.23 -15.16
CA ALA A 122 -0.92 -1.07 -14.46
C ALA A 122 -0.57 -1.43 -13.02
N TRP A 123 0.57 -0.92 -12.54
CA TRP A 123 1.06 -1.15 -11.18
C TRP A 123 1.24 0.18 -10.45
N LEU A 124 0.98 0.14 -9.14
CA LEU A 124 1.24 1.24 -8.23
C LEU A 124 2.23 0.77 -7.16
N MET A 125 3.17 1.64 -6.82
CA MET A 125 3.97 1.52 -5.60
C MET A 125 3.32 2.38 -4.53
N VAL A 126 3.22 1.84 -3.32
CA VAL A 126 2.77 2.59 -2.14
C VAL A 126 3.89 2.61 -1.12
N SER A 127 4.28 3.81 -0.68
CA SER A 127 5.23 4.02 0.40
C SER A 127 4.53 4.64 1.59
N ILE A 128 4.60 3.98 2.76
CA ILE A 128 3.96 4.46 3.99
C ILE A 128 5.02 4.61 5.08
N SER A 129 5.05 5.76 5.75
CA SER A 129 5.99 6.03 6.85
C SER A 129 5.29 6.75 8.00
N SER A 130 5.77 6.55 9.22
CA SER A 130 5.27 7.22 10.41
C SER A 130 6.43 7.64 11.30
N MET A 131 6.31 8.80 11.94
CA MET A 131 7.36 9.33 12.83
C MET A 131 7.52 8.40 14.05
N GLY A 132 8.75 7.95 14.29
CA GLY A 132 9.11 7.09 15.44
C GLY A 132 8.93 5.57 15.22
N HIS A 133 8.23 5.15 14.17
CA HIS A 133 8.15 3.75 13.74
C HIS A 133 8.12 3.74 12.21
N ALA A 134 9.30 3.76 11.58
CA ALA A 134 9.38 3.40 10.18
C ALA A 134 8.90 1.95 10.05
N MET A 135 7.71 1.76 9.50
CA MET A 135 7.26 0.48 9.01
C MET A 135 7.52 0.52 7.51
N PRO A 136 8.72 0.16 7.02
CA PRO A 136 8.93 0.02 5.59
C PRO A 136 8.10 -1.16 5.14
N VAL A 137 6.87 -0.90 4.70
CA VAL A 137 6.13 -1.85 3.88
C VAL A 137 6.48 -1.47 2.45
N GLU A 138 7.67 -1.88 2.02
CA GLU A 138 8.08 -1.78 0.63
C GLU A 138 7.51 -3.00 -0.10
N PHE A 139 6.43 -2.78 -0.86
CA PHE A 139 5.92 -3.81 -1.76
C PHE A 139 6.71 -3.75 -3.06
N THR A 140 7.78 -4.54 -3.14
CA THR A 140 8.52 -4.77 -4.38
C THR A 140 7.95 -6.00 -5.07
N ILE A 141 7.19 -5.79 -6.15
CA ILE A 141 6.62 -6.85 -6.99
C ILE A 141 7.54 -7.04 -8.21
N PRO A 142 7.76 -8.28 -8.71
CA PRO A 142 8.77 -8.54 -9.72
C PRO A 142 8.44 -7.92 -11.09
N ALA A 143 9.49 -7.91 -11.90
CA ALA A 143 9.81 -7.04 -13.02
C ALA A 143 9.38 -7.49 -14.43
N CYS A 144 9.02 -6.57 -15.36
CA CYS A 144 9.65 -6.32 -16.67
C CYS A 144 8.87 -5.34 -17.60
N LEU A 145 9.59 -4.40 -18.24
CA LEU A 145 9.09 -3.52 -19.32
C LEU A 145 9.37 -4.20 -20.68
N PRO A 146 8.45 -4.16 -21.67
CA PRO A 146 8.68 -4.73 -22.99
C PRO A 146 9.86 -4.08 -23.74
N GLN A 147 10.66 -4.92 -24.42
CA GLN A 147 11.59 -4.49 -25.46
C GLN A 147 10.82 -3.73 -26.55
N GLY A 148 11.06 -2.42 -26.65
CA GLY A 148 10.44 -1.54 -27.66
C GLY A 148 9.78 -0.28 -27.10
N ALA A 149 9.51 -0.20 -25.79
CA ALA A 149 9.13 1.05 -25.15
C ALA A 149 10.39 1.91 -24.96
N ALA A 150 10.69 2.75 -25.95
CA ALA A 150 11.67 3.81 -25.79
C ALA A 150 11.25 4.67 -24.58
N LEU A 151 11.97 4.57 -23.48
CA LEU A 151 12.09 5.68 -22.54
C LEU A 151 12.63 6.84 -23.36
N ARG A 152 11.76 7.76 -23.81
CA ARG A 152 12.21 9.07 -24.27
C ARG A 152 12.91 9.69 -23.08
N SER A 153 14.23 9.69 -23.13
CA SER A 153 15.08 10.50 -22.26
C SER A 153 14.64 11.96 -22.40
N PRO A 154 14.25 12.67 -21.33
CA PRO A 154 14.06 14.12 -21.40
C PRO A 154 15.41 14.88 -21.42
N TRP A 155 16.53 14.17 -21.48
CA TRP A 155 17.87 14.76 -21.64
C TRP A 155 18.33 14.65 -23.09
N ARG A 156 17.83 15.55 -23.93
CA ARG A 156 18.60 16.16 -25.00
C ARG A 156 17.99 17.49 -25.40
#